data_AF-A0A962IA61-F1
#
_entry.id   AF-A0A962IA61-F1
#
_cell.length_a   1.000
_cell.length_b   1.000
_cell.length_c   1.000
_cell.angle_alpha   90.00
_cell.angle_beta   90.00
_cell.angle_gamma   90.00
#
_symmetry.space_group_name_H-M   'P 1'
#
loop_
_entity.id
_entity.type
_entity.pdbx_description
1 polymer ?
#
loop_
_entity_poly.entity_id
_entity_poly.type
_entity_poly.pdbx_seq_one_letter_code
_entity_poly.pdbx_strand_id
1 'polypeptide(L)'
;MIATFRHALILLLLLLATPAIAQEYRYFLYLDIDADATTGCSDSYPNAPGQTAGAEFRLTAVVSGDPPMVTQVLQAVCNGGSFAGDVQIGGGYPVALNTGVNGSDGIELSVFGPPLGISGTRAIRLEAAARTERGNEDLLLTRDGAGDGGPILLGLPFQVPTLGVIGGLLLALLLIALAWRSRRQWQRRALLSVGLLLGIGSSVAGTALLADGNLSDWSGISPLATDPAGDSSNNDSA
;
A
#
# COMPACT_ATOMS: atom_id res chain seq x y z
N MET A 1 -35.08 0.95 -53.51
CA MET A 1 -34.39 -0.21 -52.90
C MET A 1 -33.11 0.17 -52.14
N ILE A 2 -32.25 1.05 -52.66
CA ILE A 2 -30.99 1.43 -51.97
C ILE A 2 -31.23 2.17 -50.63
N ALA A 3 -32.22 3.07 -50.59
CA ALA A 3 -32.53 3.82 -49.36
C ALA A 3 -33.05 2.92 -48.24
N THR A 4 -33.98 2.01 -48.52
CA THR A 4 -34.55 1.09 -47.52
C THR A 4 -33.51 0.12 -46.95
N PHE A 5 -32.57 -0.34 -47.77
CA PHE A 5 -31.46 -1.18 -47.31
C PHE A 5 -30.50 -0.42 -46.38
N ARG A 6 -30.22 0.86 -46.68
CA ARG A 6 -29.36 1.71 -45.84
C ARG A 6 -29.97 1.97 -44.45
N HIS A 7 -31.28 2.21 -44.38
CA HIS A 7 -31.96 2.40 -43.09
C HIS A 7 -32.03 1.10 -42.27
N ALA A 8 -32.28 -0.04 -42.93
CA ALA A 8 -32.27 -1.34 -42.26
C ALA A 8 -30.88 -1.70 -41.71
N LEU A 9 -29.81 -1.38 -42.45
CA LEU A 9 -28.43 -1.61 -42.00
C LEU A 9 -28.06 -0.70 -40.81
N ILE A 10 -28.45 0.58 -40.83
CA ILE A 10 -28.21 1.51 -39.71
C ILE A 10 -28.97 1.05 -38.46
N LEU A 11 -30.23 0.63 -38.62
CA LEU A 11 -31.02 0.11 -37.50
C LEU A 11 -30.36 -1.16 -36.93
N LEU A 12 -29.90 -2.08 -37.78
CA LEU A 12 -29.20 -3.29 -37.35
C LEU A 12 -27.89 -2.98 -36.60
N LEU A 13 -27.10 -2.00 -37.06
CA LEU A 13 -25.88 -1.57 -36.38
C LEU A 13 -26.15 -0.91 -35.01
N LEU A 14 -27.26 -0.17 -34.88
CA LEU A 14 -27.70 0.38 -33.60
C LEU A 14 -28.22 -0.70 -32.65
N LEU A 15 -28.85 -1.76 -33.15
CA LEU A 15 -29.27 -2.91 -32.33
C LEU A 15 -28.11 -3.81 -31.90
N LEU A 16 -26.99 -3.79 -32.62
CA LEU A 16 -25.76 -4.52 -32.28
C LEU A 16 -24.83 -3.74 -31.34
N ALA A 17 -25.14 -2.48 -31.03
CA ALA A 17 -24.39 -1.68 -30.07
C ALA A 17 -24.77 -2.08 -28.63
N THR A 18 -24.19 -3.17 -28.13
CA THR A 18 -24.25 -3.51 -26.71
C THR A 18 -23.33 -2.58 -25.93
N PRO A 19 -23.77 -1.99 -24.80
CA PRO A 19 -22.86 -1.26 -23.93
C PRO A 19 -21.75 -2.21 -23.46
N ALA A 20 -20.49 -1.84 -23.70
CA ALA A 20 -19.38 -2.49 -23.02
C ALA A 20 -19.45 -2.08 -21.55
N ILE A 21 -19.82 -3.01 -20.68
CA ILE A 21 -19.73 -2.80 -19.24
C ILE A 21 -18.25 -2.94 -18.90
N ALA A 22 -17.66 -1.87 -18.36
CA ALA A 22 -16.30 -1.93 -17.83
C ALA A 22 -16.27 -2.95 -16.70
N GLN A 23 -15.42 -3.96 -16.84
CA GLN A 23 -15.29 -5.06 -15.89
C GLN A 23 -14.74 -4.53 -14.55
N GLU A 24 -15.33 -4.98 -13.44
CA GLU A 24 -14.81 -4.67 -12.10
C GLU A 24 -13.64 -5.59 -11.75
N TYR A 25 -12.56 -4.98 -11.27
CA TYR A 25 -11.38 -5.65 -10.72
C TYR A 25 -11.25 -5.31 -9.24
N ARG A 26 -10.89 -6.29 -8.43
CA ARG A 26 -10.62 -6.13 -7.01
C ARG A 26 -9.20 -6.54 -6.71
N TYR A 27 -8.43 -5.63 -6.18
CA TYR A 27 -7.05 -5.84 -5.76
C TYR A 27 -7.00 -5.83 -4.23
N PHE A 28 -6.45 -6.89 -3.66
CA PHE A 28 -6.40 -7.14 -2.23
C PHE A 28 -4.97 -7.01 -1.74
N LEU A 29 -4.79 -6.34 -0.61
CA LEU A 29 -3.54 -6.35 0.15
C LEU A 29 -3.85 -6.81 1.57
N TYR A 30 -3.24 -7.91 1.97
CA TYR A 30 -3.38 -8.50 3.29
C TYR A 30 -2.22 -8.02 4.17
N LEU A 31 -2.54 -7.51 5.34
CA LEU A 31 -1.57 -6.96 6.29
C LEU A 31 -1.55 -7.86 7.53
N ASP A 32 -0.47 -8.60 7.67
CA ASP A 32 -0.10 -9.41 8.83
C ASP A 32 0.87 -8.55 9.68
N ILE A 33 0.32 -7.94 10.73
CA ILE A 33 0.94 -6.88 11.53
C ILE A 33 1.89 -7.46 12.58
N ASP A 34 1.65 -8.69 13.04
CA ASP A 34 2.55 -9.39 13.95
C ASP A 34 3.58 -10.28 13.23
N ALA A 35 3.44 -10.42 11.91
CA ALA A 35 4.26 -11.26 11.03
C ALA A 35 4.20 -12.76 11.41
N ASP A 36 3.05 -13.22 11.90
CA ASP A 36 2.78 -14.60 12.27
C ASP A 36 1.66 -15.21 11.41
N ALA A 37 2.05 -16.08 10.46
CA ALA A 37 1.09 -16.77 9.58
C ALA A 37 0.10 -17.70 10.32
N THR A 38 0.27 -17.93 11.62
CA THR A 38 -0.61 -18.78 12.43
C THR A 38 -1.70 -18.02 13.19
N THR A 39 -1.64 -16.69 13.18
CA THR A 39 -2.66 -15.79 13.76
C THR A 39 -3.56 -15.24 12.65
N GLY A 40 -4.33 -14.19 12.94
CA GLY A 40 -5.14 -13.49 11.95
C GLY A 40 -6.16 -14.33 11.17
N CYS A 41 -6.41 -13.90 9.94
CA CYS A 41 -7.38 -14.45 9.02
C CYS A 41 -6.70 -15.01 7.76
N SER A 42 -7.44 -15.85 7.04
CA SER A 42 -7.02 -16.42 5.75
C SER A 42 -8.15 -16.28 4.75
N ASP A 43 -7.81 -16.08 3.48
CA ASP A 43 -8.72 -16.14 2.34
C ASP A 43 -8.19 -17.14 1.31
N SER A 44 -9.08 -17.99 0.81
CA SER A 44 -8.75 -18.99 -0.21
C SER A 44 -8.98 -18.46 -1.62
N TYR A 45 -8.06 -18.78 -2.52
CA TYR A 45 -8.15 -18.48 -3.95
C TYR A 45 -8.22 -19.80 -4.73
N PRO A 46 -9.41 -20.36 -5.00
CA PRO A 46 -9.54 -21.68 -5.61
C PRO A 46 -9.04 -21.74 -7.07
N ASN A 47 -8.99 -20.60 -7.76
CA ASN A 47 -8.57 -20.51 -9.16
C ASN A 47 -7.10 -20.11 -9.31
N ALA A 48 -6.47 -19.56 -8.26
CA ALA A 48 -5.02 -19.33 -8.17
C ALA A 48 -4.46 -20.14 -6.98
N PRO A 49 -3.74 -21.26 -7.21
CA PRO A 49 -3.47 -22.26 -6.18
C PRO A 49 -2.74 -21.66 -4.97
N GLY A 50 -3.47 -21.43 -3.88
CA GLY A 50 -2.92 -20.93 -2.63
C GLY A 50 -3.98 -20.34 -1.70
N GLN A 51 -3.53 -19.87 -0.55
CA GLN A 51 -4.33 -19.10 0.40
C GLN A 51 -3.45 -18.08 1.08
N THR A 52 -4.04 -16.95 1.45
CA THR A 52 -3.42 -16.00 2.36
C THR A 52 -3.50 -16.53 3.79
N ALA A 53 -2.65 -16.05 4.69
CA ALA A 53 -2.64 -16.49 6.08
C ALA A 53 -2.01 -15.45 7.00
N GLY A 54 -2.50 -15.34 8.25
CA GLY A 54 -1.90 -14.47 9.27
C GLY A 54 -2.42 -13.04 9.29
N ALA A 55 -3.35 -12.64 8.41
CA ALA A 55 -3.61 -11.21 8.23
C ALA A 55 -4.64 -10.65 9.20
N GLU A 56 -4.28 -9.59 9.94
CA GLU A 56 -5.19 -8.81 10.79
C GLU A 56 -6.09 -7.87 9.99
N PHE A 57 -5.62 -7.40 8.84
CA PHE A 57 -6.37 -6.46 7.99
C PHE A 57 -6.30 -6.87 6.52
N ARG A 58 -7.38 -6.57 5.80
CA ARG A 58 -7.43 -6.67 4.33
C ARG A 58 -7.82 -5.32 3.76
N LEU A 59 -6.96 -4.76 2.91
CA LEU A 59 -7.32 -3.63 2.06
C LEU A 59 -7.84 -4.15 0.73
N THR A 60 -8.83 -3.46 0.15
CA THR A 60 -9.39 -3.80 -1.15
C THR A 60 -9.54 -2.55 -1.99
N ALA A 61 -8.80 -2.43 -3.08
CA ALA A 61 -9.06 -1.45 -4.12
C ALA A 61 -10.07 -2.03 -5.12
N VAL A 62 -11.18 -1.31 -5.32
CA VAL A 62 -12.18 -1.62 -6.34
C VAL A 62 -11.89 -0.73 -7.55
N VAL A 63 -11.63 -1.35 -8.69
CA VAL A 63 -11.28 -0.68 -9.94
C VAL A 63 -12.37 -0.95 -10.97
N SER A 64 -12.90 0.12 -11.57
CA SER A 64 -13.93 0.04 -12.62
C SER A 64 -13.98 1.32 -13.44
N GLY A 65 -14.75 1.30 -14.53
CA GLY A 65 -14.99 2.45 -15.39
C GLY A 65 -14.09 2.50 -16.63
N ASP A 66 -14.39 3.45 -17.52
CA ASP A 66 -13.62 3.76 -18.71
C ASP A 66 -13.56 5.29 -18.87
N PRO A 67 -12.42 5.95 -18.55
CA PRO A 67 -11.15 5.35 -18.12
C PRO A 67 -11.24 4.68 -16.74
N PRO A 68 -10.36 3.71 -16.42
CA PRO A 68 -10.40 2.98 -15.16
C PRO A 68 -10.04 3.88 -13.96
N MET A 69 -10.84 3.74 -12.91
CA MET A 69 -10.74 4.50 -11.67
C MET A 69 -10.68 3.55 -10.48
N VAL A 70 -9.89 3.90 -9.47
CA VAL A 70 -10.04 3.30 -8.13
C VAL A 70 -11.27 3.95 -7.49
N THR A 71 -12.42 3.28 -7.58
CA THR A 71 -13.70 3.85 -7.11
C THR A 71 -13.83 3.79 -5.60
N GLN A 72 -13.27 2.75 -4.98
CA GLN A 72 -13.29 2.57 -3.53
C GLN A 72 -11.97 1.93 -3.06
N VAL A 73 -11.54 2.34 -1.87
CA VAL A 73 -10.62 1.56 -1.04
C VAL A 73 -11.35 1.16 0.22
N LEU A 74 -11.46 -0.14 0.45
CA LEU A 74 -12.14 -0.73 1.60
C LEU A 74 -11.10 -1.32 2.55
N GLN A 75 -11.38 -1.29 3.85
CA GLN A 75 -10.62 -1.97 4.89
C GLN A 75 -11.54 -2.93 5.64
N ALA A 76 -11.13 -4.19 5.74
CA ALA A 76 -11.73 -5.18 6.63
C ALA A 76 -10.77 -5.50 7.77
N VAL A 77 -11.34 -5.80 8.94
CA VAL A 77 -10.58 -6.28 10.11
C VAL A 77 -10.86 -7.75 10.28
N CYS A 78 -9.81 -8.51 10.60
CA CYS A 78 -9.93 -9.90 10.97
C CYS A 78 -10.68 -10.03 12.30
N ASN A 79 -11.76 -10.82 12.30
CA ASN A 79 -12.51 -11.15 13.50
C ASN A 79 -12.96 -12.61 13.44
N GLY A 80 -12.51 -13.41 14.41
CA GLY A 80 -12.88 -14.83 14.50
C GLY A 80 -12.45 -15.67 13.30
N GLY A 81 -11.32 -15.32 12.66
CA GLY A 81 -10.77 -16.05 11.50
C GLY A 81 -11.41 -15.70 10.16
N SER A 82 -12.27 -14.68 10.11
CA SER A 82 -12.82 -14.14 8.87
C SER A 82 -12.72 -12.61 8.79
N PHE A 83 -12.59 -12.07 7.58
CA PHE A 83 -12.68 -10.64 7.35
C PHE A 83 -14.15 -10.21 7.34
N ALA A 84 -14.52 -9.29 8.21
CA ALA A 84 -15.88 -8.75 8.31
C ALA A 84 -15.88 -7.23 8.39
N GLY A 85 -16.98 -6.62 7.92
CA GLY A 85 -17.24 -5.20 8.10
C GLY A 85 -16.33 -4.28 7.27
N ASP A 86 -16.38 -4.41 5.95
CA ASP A 86 -15.68 -3.49 5.04
C ASP A 86 -16.08 -2.04 5.34
N VAL A 87 -15.08 -1.21 5.65
CA VAL A 87 -15.22 0.23 5.81
C VAL A 87 -14.51 0.92 4.66
N GLN A 88 -15.20 1.82 3.95
CA GLN A 88 -14.57 2.63 2.93
C GLN A 88 -13.64 3.67 3.57
N ILE A 89 -12.36 3.63 3.21
CA ILE A 89 -11.30 4.52 3.71
C ILE A 89 -10.70 5.42 2.62
N GLY A 90 -11.06 5.20 1.35
CA GLY A 90 -10.56 5.99 0.22
C GLY A 90 -11.23 5.67 -1.11
N GLY A 91 -10.56 6.06 -2.19
CA GLY A 91 -11.02 5.96 -3.59
C GLY A 91 -11.27 7.33 -4.22
N GLY A 92 -11.72 7.32 -5.48
CA GLY A 92 -12.05 8.53 -6.25
C GLY A 92 -10.91 9.11 -7.09
N TYR A 93 -9.87 8.32 -7.37
CA TYR A 93 -8.72 8.72 -8.18
C TYR A 93 -8.49 7.77 -9.36
N PRO A 94 -7.84 8.23 -10.45
CA PRO A 94 -7.59 7.39 -11.62
C PRO A 94 -6.59 6.27 -11.32
N VAL A 95 -6.70 5.18 -12.09
CA VAL A 95 -5.60 4.23 -12.22
C VAL A 95 -4.48 4.89 -13.02
N ALA A 96 -3.24 4.70 -12.58
CA ALA A 96 -2.06 5.25 -13.23
C ALA A 96 -1.70 4.39 -14.45
N LEU A 97 -2.22 4.74 -15.63
CA LEU A 97 -2.08 3.91 -16.83
C LEU A 97 -0.69 3.95 -17.44
N ASN A 98 -0.05 2.79 -17.60
CA ASN A 98 1.26 2.59 -18.23
C ASN A 98 2.43 3.40 -17.61
N THR A 99 2.29 3.86 -16.37
CA THR A 99 3.29 4.67 -15.68
C THR A 99 4.02 3.90 -14.57
N GLY A 100 3.60 2.67 -14.29
CA GLY A 100 4.22 1.78 -13.34
C GLY A 100 5.52 1.14 -13.84
N VAL A 101 6.03 0.18 -13.06
CA VAL A 101 7.29 -0.50 -13.36
C VAL A 101 7.16 -1.27 -14.67
N ASN A 102 8.15 -1.13 -15.55
CA ASN A 102 8.14 -1.73 -16.90
C ASN A 102 6.90 -1.36 -17.74
N GLY A 103 6.24 -0.23 -17.45
CA GLY A 103 5.04 0.20 -18.17
C GLY A 103 3.75 -0.48 -17.70
N SER A 104 3.74 -1.08 -16.51
CA SER A 104 2.51 -1.58 -15.89
C SER A 104 1.54 -0.44 -15.58
N ASP A 105 0.27 -0.78 -15.37
CA ASP A 105 -0.65 0.11 -14.70
C ASP A 105 -0.31 0.17 -13.19
N GLY A 106 -0.76 1.23 -12.52
CA GLY A 106 -0.51 1.46 -11.10
C GLY A 106 -1.78 1.76 -10.32
N ILE A 107 -1.92 1.08 -9.19
CA ILE A 107 -3.00 1.27 -8.24
C ILE A 107 -2.36 1.63 -6.91
N GLU A 108 -2.77 2.78 -6.37
CA GLU A 108 -2.27 3.25 -5.08
C GLU A 108 -3.30 2.94 -4.01
N LEU A 109 -2.82 2.57 -2.82
CA LEU A 109 -3.66 2.43 -1.63
C LEU A 109 -2.96 3.13 -0.46
N SER A 110 -3.74 3.72 0.44
CA SER A 110 -3.22 4.29 1.67
C SER A 110 -4.13 3.94 2.84
N VAL A 111 -3.52 3.74 4.01
CA VAL A 111 -4.20 3.46 5.27
C VAL A 111 -3.46 4.16 6.40
N PHE A 112 -4.21 4.65 7.39
CA PHE A 112 -3.61 5.29 8.55
C PHE A 112 -2.98 4.26 9.48
N GLY A 113 -1.68 4.43 9.77
CA GLY A 113 -0.91 3.52 10.63
C GLY A 113 -1.39 3.42 12.09
N PRO A 114 -1.73 4.51 12.81
CA PRO A 114 -2.08 4.40 14.23
C PRO A 114 -3.30 3.49 14.51
N PRO A 115 -4.39 3.53 13.72
CA PRO A 115 -5.49 2.58 13.82
C PRO A 115 -5.10 1.11 13.57
N LEU A 116 -4.02 0.83 12.84
CA LEU A 116 -3.55 -0.53 12.57
C LEU A 116 -2.80 -1.17 13.74
N GLY A 117 -2.52 -0.42 14.81
CA GLY A 117 -1.81 -0.97 15.96
C GLY A 117 -0.34 -1.32 15.71
N ILE A 118 0.30 -0.74 14.68
CA ILE A 118 1.70 -1.00 14.28
C ILE A 118 2.76 -0.58 15.32
N SER A 119 2.35 -0.15 16.51
CA SER A 119 3.25 0.30 17.56
C SER A 119 4.04 -0.88 18.13
N GLY A 120 5.37 -0.85 17.99
CA GLY A 120 6.24 -1.95 18.41
C GLY A 120 6.48 -3.01 17.33
N THR A 121 5.77 -2.93 16.20
CA THR A 121 6.00 -3.76 15.01
C THR A 121 7.25 -3.32 14.26
N ARG A 122 8.08 -4.26 13.82
CA ARG A 122 9.29 -3.99 13.04
C ARG A 122 9.11 -4.16 11.54
N ALA A 123 8.19 -5.04 11.15
CA ALA A 123 7.84 -5.28 9.77
C ALA A 123 6.38 -5.74 9.70
N ILE A 124 5.70 -5.40 8.62
CA ILE A 124 4.40 -5.95 8.27
C ILE A 124 4.64 -6.99 7.18
N ARG A 125 4.12 -8.20 7.37
CA ARG A 125 4.08 -9.20 6.29
C ARG A 125 2.90 -8.88 5.38
N LEU A 126 3.16 -8.89 4.08
CA LEU A 126 2.18 -8.56 3.05
C LEU A 126 1.92 -9.78 2.16
N GLU A 127 0.68 -9.91 1.73
CA GLU A 127 0.29 -10.80 0.64
C GLU A 127 -0.65 -10.01 -0.28
N ALA A 128 -0.53 -10.21 -1.59
CA ALA A 128 -1.34 -9.50 -2.56
C ALA A 128 -2.15 -10.49 -3.40
N ALA A 129 -3.33 -10.08 -3.83
CA ALA A 129 -4.16 -10.89 -4.71
C ALA A 129 -5.01 -10.01 -5.62
N ALA A 130 -5.42 -10.54 -6.76
CA ALA A 130 -6.39 -9.92 -7.63
C ALA A 130 -7.57 -10.85 -7.86
N ARG A 131 -8.76 -10.29 -8.02
CA ARG A 131 -9.95 -11.03 -8.45
C ARG A 131 -10.79 -10.19 -9.39
N THR A 132 -11.28 -10.83 -10.45
CA THR A 132 -12.24 -10.23 -11.36
C THR A 132 -13.68 -10.64 -11.04
N GLU A 133 -14.66 -9.90 -11.54
CA GLU A 133 -16.08 -10.29 -11.43
C GLU A 133 -16.38 -11.68 -12.02
N ARG A 134 -15.59 -12.12 -13.01
CA ARG A 134 -15.72 -13.45 -13.64
C ARG A 134 -15.07 -14.58 -12.83
N GLY A 135 -14.45 -14.26 -11.70
CA GLY A 135 -13.80 -15.24 -10.82
C GLY A 135 -12.37 -15.59 -11.23
N ASN A 136 -11.76 -14.89 -12.19
CA ASN A 136 -10.32 -15.03 -12.42
C ASN A 136 -9.56 -14.46 -11.22
N GLU A 137 -8.50 -15.14 -10.82
CA GLU A 137 -7.74 -14.86 -9.61
C GLU A 137 -6.25 -14.85 -9.89
N ASP A 138 -5.53 -14.04 -9.12
CA ASP A 138 -4.08 -14.03 -9.06
C ASP A 138 -3.61 -13.85 -7.62
N LEU A 139 -2.45 -14.40 -7.26
CA LEU A 139 -2.00 -14.48 -5.88
C LEU A 139 -0.48 -14.41 -5.75
N LEU A 140 0.00 -13.36 -5.08
CA LEU A 140 1.41 -13.13 -4.77
C LEU A 140 1.65 -13.26 -3.26
N LEU A 141 2.19 -14.42 -2.84
CA LEU A 141 2.45 -14.74 -1.42
C LEU A 141 3.90 -14.48 -0.99
N THR A 142 4.82 -14.44 -1.96
CA THR A 142 6.27 -14.33 -1.73
C THR A 142 6.85 -13.22 -2.58
N ARG A 143 8.10 -12.84 -2.33
CA ARG A 143 8.75 -11.69 -3.01
C ARG A 143 8.83 -11.82 -4.54
N ASP A 144 8.84 -13.04 -5.05
CA ASP A 144 9.06 -13.36 -6.46
C ASP A 144 7.98 -14.31 -7.03
N GLY A 145 6.90 -14.55 -6.28
CA GLY A 145 5.84 -15.50 -6.63
C GLY A 145 6.25 -16.97 -6.55
N ALA A 146 7.50 -17.29 -6.18
CA ALA A 146 7.93 -18.66 -6.02
C ALA A 146 7.34 -19.30 -4.75
N GLY A 147 6.93 -20.56 -4.81
CA GLY A 147 6.33 -21.27 -3.67
C GLY A 147 7.29 -21.45 -2.47
N ASP A 148 8.60 -21.37 -2.70
CA ASP A 148 9.67 -21.39 -1.69
C ASP A 148 10.33 -20.01 -1.48
N GLY A 149 9.77 -18.96 -2.10
CA GLY A 149 10.25 -17.59 -1.97
C GLY A 149 10.12 -17.04 -0.55
N GLY A 150 10.94 -16.04 -0.22
CA GLY A 150 10.87 -15.34 1.06
C GLY A 150 9.60 -14.48 1.17
N PRO A 151 9.11 -14.19 2.39
CA PRO A 151 7.91 -13.37 2.58
C PRO A 151 8.14 -11.91 2.12
N ILE A 152 7.04 -11.27 1.70
CA ILE A 152 6.99 -9.84 1.41
C ILE A 152 6.93 -9.10 2.75
N LEU A 153 8.00 -8.37 3.09
CA LEU A 153 8.12 -7.71 4.40
C LEU A 153 8.31 -6.22 4.22
N LEU A 154 7.32 -5.42 4.60
CA LEU A 154 7.42 -3.98 4.66
C LEU A 154 8.09 -3.59 5.98
N GLY A 155 9.36 -3.21 5.92
CA GLY A 155 10.09 -2.73 7.09
C GLY A 155 9.53 -1.40 7.58
N LEU A 156 9.16 -1.34 8.86
CA LEU A 156 8.73 -0.10 9.48
C LEU A 156 9.95 0.60 10.12
N PRO A 157 10.09 1.93 9.96
CA PRO A 157 11.15 2.65 10.64
C PRO A 157 10.92 2.51 12.14
N PHE A 158 11.86 1.85 12.83
CA PHE A 158 11.80 1.78 14.27
C PHE A 158 11.89 3.19 14.84
N GLN A 159 10.86 3.63 15.56
CA GLN A 159 10.97 4.84 16.35
C GLN A 159 11.93 4.53 17.50
N VAL A 160 13.20 4.91 17.35
CA VAL A 160 14.08 5.07 18.53
C VAL A 160 13.31 5.99 19.47
N PRO A 161 13.07 5.61 20.74
CA PRO A 161 12.53 6.54 21.71
C PRO A 161 13.49 7.71 21.81
N THR A 162 13.21 8.78 21.08
CA THR A 162 13.94 10.03 21.23
C THR A 162 13.48 10.64 22.54
N LEU A 163 14.38 11.40 23.16
CA LEU A 163 13.92 12.35 24.17
C LEU A 163 12.92 13.27 23.46
N GLY A 164 11.63 13.12 23.75
CA GLY A 164 10.59 14.00 23.20
C GLY A 164 10.95 15.46 23.49
N VAL A 165 10.33 16.43 22.81
CA VAL A 165 10.74 17.86 22.86
C VAL A 165 11.04 18.34 24.29
N ILE A 166 10.21 17.98 25.27
CA ILE A 166 10.42 18.29 26.69
C ILE A 166 11.66 17.59 27.25
N GLY A 167 11.83 16.29 27.01
CA GLY A 167 13.02 15.54 27.41
C GLY A 167 14.31 16.09 26.76
N GLY A 168 14.23 16.51 25.49
CA GLY A 168 15.32 17.17 24.78
C GLY A 168 15.66 18.53 25.38
N LEU A 169 14.64 19.33 25.71
CA LEU A 169 14.80 20.61 26.41
C LEU A 169 15.39 20.44 27.80
N LEU A 170 14.92 19.45 28.57
CA LEU A 170 15.45 19.14 29.90
C LEU A 170 16.91 18.69 29.82
N LEU A 171 17.25 17.84 28.85
CA LEU A 171 18.64 17.45 28.60
C LEU A 171 19.49 18.65 28.22
N ALA A 172 19.01 19.52 27.33
CA ALA A 172 19.72 20.74 26.92
C ALA A 172 19.96 21.68 28.12
N LEU A 173 18.94 21.90 28.96
CA LEU A 173 19.04 22.70 30.18
C LEU A 173 20.03 22.09 31.19
N LEU A 174 20.00 20.76 31.36
CA LEU A 174 20.95 20.05 32.23
C LEU A 174 22.39 20.23 31.76
N LEU A 175 22.63 20.10 30.45
CA LEU A 175 23.96 20.30 29.86
C LEU A 175 24.43 21.75 29.99
N ILE A 176 23.56 22.73 29.81
CA ILE A 176 23.86 24.15 30.03
C ILE A 176 24.20 24.39 31.50
N ALA A 177 23.41 23.86 32.44
CA ALA A 177 23.67 24.00 33.89
C ALA A 177 25.01 23.39 34.31
N LEU A 178 25.34 22.20 33.80
CA LEU A 178 26.63 21.53 34.02
C LEU A 178 27.80 22.34 33.43
N ALA A 179 27.65 22.86 32.21
CA ALA A 179 28.66 23.70 31.55
C ALA A 179 28.86 25.05 32.26
N TRP A 180 27.79 25.59 32.88
CA TRP A 180 27.85 26.82 33.65
C TRP A 180 28.50 26.61 35.01
N ARG A 181 28.30 25.44 35.63
CA ARG A 181 29.00 25.02 36.86
C ARG A 181 30.48 24.73 36.61
N SER A 182 30.85 24.22 35.44
CA SER A 182 32.24 23.87 35.08
C SER A 182 33.10 25.06 34.65
N ARG A 183 32.92 26.26 35.23
CA ARG A 183 33.60 27.51 34.83
C ARG A 183 35.12 27.31 34.67
N ARG A 184 35.61 27.33 33.41
CA ARG A 184 36.42 28.40 32.77
C ARG A 184 37.14 27.97 31.48
N GLN A 185 37.15 26.69 31.10
CA GLN A 185 37.96 26.21 29.95
C GLN A 185 37.14 25.53 28.82
N TRP A 186 35.92 25.06 29.08
CA TRP A 186 35.16 24.17 28.16
C TRP A 186 33.94 24.83 27.47
N GLN A 187 33.68 26.11 27.74
CA GLN A 187 32.41 26.77 27.38
C GLN A 187 32.14 26.88 25.88
N ARG A 188 33.18 26.98 25.04
CA ARG A 188 32.99 27.08 23.57
C ARG A 188 32.75 25.73 22.90
N ARG A 189 33.32 24.64 23.43
CA ARG A 189 33.16 23.29 22.85
C ARG A 189 31.81 22.70 23.19
N ALA A 190 31.35 22.84 24.44
CA ALA A 190 30.06 22.32 24.88
C ALA A 190 28.85 22.97 24.16
N LEU A 191 28.89 24.28 23.91
CA LEU A 191 27.81 24.97 23.19
C LEU A 191 27.71 24.55 21.72
N LEU A 192 28.83 24.28 21.05
CA LEU A 192 28.84 23.76 19.68
C LEU A 192 28.31 22.33 19.60
N SER A 193 28.59 21.49 20.61
CA SER A 193 28.05 20.11 20.68
C SER A 193 26.53 20.09 20.87
N VAL A 194 26.00 20.99 21.70
CA VAL A 194 24.54 21.12 21.93
C VAL A 194 23.83 21.66 20.69
N GLY A 195 24.40 22.65 20.01
CA GLY A 195 23.86 23.15 18.73
C GLY A 195 23.84 22.08 17.63
N LEU A 196 24.89 21.25 17.56
CA LEU A 196 24.96 20.13 16.61
C LEU A 196 23.93 19.03 16.93
N LEU A 197 23.77 18.66 18.21
CA LEU A 197 22.79 17.67 18.65
C LEU A 197 21.34 18.12 18.43
N LEU A 198 21.04 19.41 18.60
CA LEU A 198 19.72 19.97 18.31
C LEU A 198 19.46 20.13 16.81
N GLY A 199 20.50 20.38 15.99
CA GLY A 199 20.37 20.48 14.53
C GLY A 199 20.10 19.14 13.83
N ILE A 200 20.63 18.03 14.37
CA ILE A 200 20.40 16.67 13.86
C ILE A 200 18.94 16.20 14.11
N GLY A 201 18.22 16.83 15.05
CA GLY A 201 16.81 16.54 15.34
C GLY A 201 15.81 17.12 14.34
N SER A 202 16.28 17.68 13.22
CA SER A 202 15.39 18.17 12.15
C SER A 202 14.81 16.96 11.43
N SER A 203 13.61 16.54 11.84
CA SER A 203 12.81 15.57 11.10
C SER A 203 12.69 16.04 9.65
N VAL A 204 13.25 15.26 8.72
CA VAL A 204 13.00 15.43 7.29
C VAL A 204 11.48 15.39 7.15
N ALA A 205 10.89 16.51 6.76
CA ALA A 205 9.50 16.54 6.35
C ALA A 205 9.42 15.64 5.12
N GLY A 206 8.97 14.40 5.31
CA GLY A 206 8.69 13.51 4.20
C GLY A 206 7.66 14.20 3.32
N THR A 207 7.91 14.22 2.02
CA THR A 207 6.88 14.49 1.03
C THR A 207 5.73 13.53 1.31
N ALA A 208 4.51 14.05 1.47
CA ALA A 208 3.35 13.21 1.70
C ALA A 208 3.14 12.31 0.48
N LEU A 209 3.21 10.99 0.67
CA LEU A 209 2.71 10.02 -0.31
C LEU A 209 1.19 10.18 -0.36
N LEU A 210 0.64 10.43 -1.54
CA LEU A 210 -0.79 10.68 -1.72
C LEU A 210 -1.30 9.71 -2.78
N ALA A 211 -2.30 8.90 -2.42
CA ALA A 211 -2.98 8.06 -3.40
C ALA A 211 -3.88 8.95 -4.28
N ASP A 212 -3.35 9.37 -5.44
CA ASP A 212 -4.02 10.27 -6.38
C ASP A 212 -3.91 9.81 -7.85
N GLY A 213 -3.28 8.66 -8.11
CA GLY A 213 -3.06 8.11 -9.44
C GLY A 213 -1.81 8.67 -10.13
N ASN A 214 -0.97 9.43 -9.42
CA ASN A 214 0.31 9.93 -9.91
C ASN A 214 1.49 9.32 -9.17
N LEU A 215 2.05 8.25 -9.75
CA LEU A 215 3.16 7.47 -9.18
C LEU A 215 4.52 8.20 -9.06
N SER A 216 4.56 9.51 -9.35
CA SER A 216 5.80 10.30 -9.23
C SER A 216 6.35 10.35 -7.80
N ASP A 217 5.50 10.14 -6.80
CA ASP A 217 5.83 10.05 -5.38
C ASP A 217 6.58 8.75 -5.02
N TRP A 218 6.45 7.70 -5.83
CA TRP A 218 7.23 6.45 -5.74
C TRP A 218 8.57 6.49 -6.50
N SER A 219 8.93 7.62 -7.11
CA SER A 219 10.14 7.73 -7.93
C SER A 219 11.40 7.37 -7.15
N GLY A 220 12.16 6.41 -7.67
CA GLY A 220 13.39 5.90 -7.04
C GLY A 220 13.18 4.85 -5.96
N ILE A 221 11.93 4.47 -5.65
CA ILE A 221 11.60 3.36 -4.75
C ILE A 221 11.47 2.08 -5.60
N SER A 222 12.26 1.06 -5.27
CA SER A 222 12.14 -0.24 -5.94
C SER A 222 10.96 -1.05 -5.38
N PRO A 223 10.30 -1.90 -6.19
CA PRO A 223 9.26 -2.79 -5.70
C PRO A 223 9.75 -3.70 -4.57
N LEU A 224 8.86 -3.97 -3.61
CA LEU A 224 9.15 -4.89 -2.52
C LEU A 224 9.02 -6.36 -2.94
N ALA A 225 8.15 -6.62 -3.92
CA ALA A 225 7.89 -7.91 -4.53
C ALA A 225 7.55 -7.72 -6.02
N THR A 226 7.73 -8.78 -6.80
CA THR A 226 7.37 -8.83 -8.22
C THR A 226 6.62 -10.11 -8.50
N ASP A 227 5.49 -9.97 -9.16
CA ASP A 227 4.67 -11.08 -9.61
C ASP A 227 5.22 -11.65 -10.93
N PRO A 228 5.28 -12.97 -11.11
CA PRO A 228 5.52 -13.57 -12.42
C PRO A 228 4.44 -13.14 -13.42
N ALA A 229 4.77 -13.16 -14.71
CA ALA A 229 3.78 -12.83 -15.73
C ALA A 229 3.03 -14.09 -16.16
N GLY A 230 1.69 -14.03 -16.16
CA GLY A 230 0.83 -15.05 -16.74
C GLY A 230 0.59 -16.28 -15.87
N ASP A 231 0.79 -16.16 -14.56
CA ASP A 231 0.44 -17.15 -13.54
C ASP A 231 -0.93 -16.92 -12.89
N SER A 232 -1.64 -15.86 -13.27
CA SER A 232 -3.07 -15.74 -12.99
C SER A 232 -3.86 -16.92 -13.55
N SER A 233 -5.06 -17.16 -13.00
CA SER A 233 -5.91 -18.29 -13.36
C SER A 233 -6.34 -18.33 -14.83
N ASN A 234 -6.21 -17.22 -15.55
CA ASN A 234 -6.51 -17.09 -16.97
C ASN A 234 -5.32 -16.62 -17.82
N ASN A 235 -4.10 -16.66 -17.26
CA ASN A 235 -2.84 -16.21 -17.88
C ASN A 235 -2.82 -14.72 -18.30
N ASP A 236 -3.71 -13.90 -17.76
CA ASP A 236 -3.57 -12.45 -17.86
C ASP A 236 -2.44 -12.00 -16.92
N SER A 237 -1.79 -10.89 -17.25
CA SER A 237 -0.96 -10.14 -16.30
C SER A 237 -1.90 -9.24 -15.50
N ALA A 238 -2.23 -9.66 -14.27
CA ALA A 238 -3.16 -8.96 -13.38
C ALA A 238 -2.76 -7.51 -13.09
#